data_AF-A8ZYK0-F1
#
_entry.id   AF-A8ZYK0-F1
#
_cell.length_a   1.000
_cell.length_b   1.000
_cell.length_c   1.000
_cell.angle_alpha   90.00
_cell.angle_beta   90.00
_cell.angle_gamma   90.00
#
_symmetry.space_group_name_H-M   'P 1'
#
loop_
_entity.id
_entity.type
_entity.pdbx_description
1 polymer ?
#
loop_
_entity_poly.entity_id
_entity_poly.type
_entity_poly.pdbx_seq_one_letter_code
_entity_poly.pdbx_strand_id
1 'polypeptide(L)'
;MTAKEIQKRNEKAQQLRVLQTDDGSFYVESAEQKIMYRVIFTDTDQSCVCGDFTRNSKNDPGFKCKHLLAVISAVQSGSVENAAFIEKQKPRLDERFITTIQGREFVLYAGLLDMAHMKGIRRISVEAMQYPTKENGMEAICKASVESKLGEEFVEWGDASPGNVNKMIASHILRMAATRAKARALRDYVNIGITCIEEIGNLDDVLPKTGFQKPSRKKAPVKAQPAKKEAPAAQNNNPPVSVKSDDQKTQKAAPEEATTPQDAPVLMSDAQKRAILNLSRRRGISVESLEQMVQDTYHVNLDNLTTADASAFIRQLQQAA
;
A
#
# COMPACT_ATOMS: atom_id res chain seq x y z
N MET A 1 57.89 -7.77 -19.48
CA MET A 1 57.57 -9.21 -19.49
C MET A 1 58.32 -9.88 -20.63
N THR A 2 58.71 -11.14 -20.48
CA THR A 2 59.26 -11.96 -21.55
C THR A 2 58.14 -12.52 -22.45
N ALA A 3 58.45 -12.89 -23.69
CA ALA A 3 57.45 -13.45 -24.62
C ALA A 3 56.73 -14.69 -24.06
N LYS A 4 57.45 -15.53 -23.29
CA LYS A 4 56.88 -16.73 -22.63
C LYS A 4 55.85 -16.39 -21.55
N GLU A 5 56.04 -15.28 -20.82
CA GLU A 5 55.07 -14.81 -19.81
C GLU A 5 53.78 -14.31 -20.47
N ILE A 6 53.91 -13.59 -21.59
CA ILE A 6 52.77 -13.07 -22.36
C ILE A 6 51.94 -14.23 -22.93
N GLN A 7 52.58 -15.22 -23.54
CA GLN A 7 51.90 -16.41 -24.07
C GLN A 7 51.13 -17.16 -22.97
N LYS A 8 51.80 -17.47 -21.85
CA LYS A 8 51.18 -18.15 -20.70
C LYS A 8 50.04 -17.33 -20.06
N ARG A 9 50.02 -16.01 -20.25
CA ARG A 9 48.91 -15.14 -19.82
C ARG A 9 47.71 -15.22 -20.76
N ASN A 10 47.95 -15.26 -22.08
CA ASN A 10 46.91 -15.40 -23.09
C ASN A 10 46.19 -16.76 -22.98
N GLU A 11 46.95 -17.86 -22.86
CA GLU A 11 46.40 -19.21 -22.65
C GLU A 11 45.48 -19.26 -21.40
N LYS A 12 45.92 -18.62 -20.30
CA LYS A 12 45.13 -18.50 -19.08
C LYS A 12 43.91 -17.57 -19.19
N ALA A 13 43.91 -16.63 -20.12
CA ALA A 13 42.80 -15.71 -20.33
C ALA A 13 41.66 -16.38 -21.14
N GLN A 14 42.02 -17.20 -22.14
CA GLN A 14 41.07 -17.95 -22.98
C GLN A 14 40.22 -18.97 -22.20
N GLN A 15 40.68 -19.40 -21.02
CA GLN A 15 39.96 -20.35 -20.16
C GLN A 15 38.98 -19.69 -19.19
N LEU A 16 38.91 -18.36 -19.13
CA LEU A 16 38.07 -17.63 -18.18
C LEU A 16 36.74 -17.25 -18.82
N ARG A 17 35.64 -17.57 -18.14
CA ARG A 17 34.30 -17.08 -18.48
C ARG A 17 34.17 -15.57 -18.21
N VAL A 18 33.39 -14.93 -19.07
CA VAL A 18 33.10 -13.50 -19.03
C VAL A 18 31.59 -13.32 -19.01
N LEU A 19 31.11 -12.65 -17.96
CA LEU A 19 29.74 -12.16 -17.88
C LEU A 19 29.68 -10.69 -18.31
N GLN A 20 28.65 -10.32 -19.05
CA GLN A 20 28.30 -8.93 -19.36
C GLN A 20 27.04 -8.53 -18.61
N THR A 21 27.03 -7.33 -18.04
CA THR A 21 25.87 -6.73 -17.38
C THR A 21 25.23 -5.65 -18.27
N ASP A 22 23.95 -5.36 -18.02
CA ASP A 22 23.14 -4.43 -18.84
C ASP A 22 23.70 -2.99 -18.88
N ASP A 23 24.54 -2.62 -17.91
CA ASP A 23 25.25 -1.33 -17.84
C ASP A 23 26.51 -1.26 -18.74
N GLY A 24 26.82 -2.34 -19.46
CA GLY A 24 28.04 -2.47 -20.28
C GLY A 24 29.30 -2.79 -19.49
N SER A 25 29.22 -3.06 -18.18
CA SER A 25 30.35 -3.61 -17.42
C SER A 25 30.58 -5.10 -17.77
N PHE A 26 31.80 -5.57 -17.60
CA PHE A 26 32.14 -6.99 -17.68
C PHE A 26 32.61 -7.52 -16.32
N TYR A 27 32.34 -8.79 -16.05
CA TYR A 27 32.85 -9.51 -14.89
C TYR A 27 33.52 -10.81 -15.35
N VAL A 28 34.80 -10.96 -15.01
CA VAL A 28 35.61 -12.13 -15.42
C VAL A 28 35.92 -12.99 -14.21
N GLU A 29 35.74 -14.30 -14.33
CA GLU A 29 36.05 -15.22 -13.24
C GLU A 29 37.55 -15.29 -12.91
N SER A 30 37.85 -15.64 -11.67
CA SER A 30 39.20 -16.04 -11.27
C SER A 30 39.51 -17.43 -11.80
N ALA A 31 40.80 -17.75 -11.95
CA ALA A 31 41.24 -19.10 -12.37
C ALA A 31 40.89 -20.22 -11.36
N GLU A 32 40.31 -19.87 -10.20
CA GLU A 32 39.79 -20.81 -9.20
C GLU A 32 38.25 -20.77 -9.10
N GLN A 33 37.56 -19.99 -9.96
CA GLN A 33 36.09 -19.83 -10.00
C GLN A 33 35.45 -19.30 -8.70
N LYS A 34 36.24 -18.72 -7.79
CA LYS A 34 35.79 -18.22 -6.47
C LYS A 34 35.45 -16.74 -6.42
N ILE A 35 35.97 -15.94 -7.35
CA ILE A 35 35.91 -14.46 -7.32
C ILE A 35 35.69 -13.96 -8.74
N MET A 36 34.89 -12.91 -8.89
CA MET A 36 34.64 -12.21 -10.15
C MET A 36 35.32 -10.84 -10.12
N TYR A 37 36.13 -10.52 -11.14
CA TYR A 37 36.77 -9.22 -11.28
C TYR A 37 35.99 -8.34 -12.25
N ARG A 38 35.54 -7.17 -11.78
CA ARG A 38 34.98 -6.14 -12.67
C ARG A 38 36.06 -5.64 -13.64
N VAL A 39 35.70 -5.60 -14.91
CA VAL A 39 36.47 -5.06 -16.02
C VAL A 39 35.59 -4.02 -16.72
N ILE A 40 36.13 -2.83 -16.92
CA ILE A 40 35.55 -1.80 -17.78
C ILE A 40 36.30 -1.91 -19.10
N PHE A 41 35.56 -2.10 -20.19
CA PHE A 41 36.09 -2.22 -21.53
C PHE A 41 35.22 -1.38 -22.47
N THR A 42 35.61 -0.12 -22.64
CA THR A 42 35.00 0.80 -23.61
C THR A 42 36.06 1.24 -24.62
N ASP A 43 35.64 1.97 -25.65
CA ASP A 43 36.56 2.54 -26.64
C ASP A 43 37.53 3.58 -26.04
N THR A 44 37.19 4.15 -24.89
CA THR A 44 37.93 5.23 -24.23
C THR A 44 38.66 4.83 -22.95
N ASP A 45 38.19 3.80 -22.21
CA ASP A 45 38.82 3.31 -20.98
C ASP A 45 38.84 1.78 -20.91
N GLN A 46 39.97 1.24 -20.49
CA GLN A 46 40.23 -0.20 -20.36
C GLN A 46 40.86 -0.47 -18.99
N SER A 47 40.03 -0.79 -18.00
CA SER A 47 40.47 -0.92 -16.61
C SER A 47 39.94 -2.20 -15.93
N CYS A 48 40.69 -2.72 -14.95
CA CYS A 48 40.33 -3.93 -14.22
C CYS A 48 40.66 -3.80 -12.73
N VAL A 49 39.77 -4.29 -11.87
CA VAL A 49 39.95 -4.24 -10.40
C VAL A 49 40.92 -5.29 -9.84
N CYS A 50 41.63 -6.04 -10.69
CA CYS A 50 42.56 -7.06 -10.21
C CYS A 50 43.92 -6.47 -9.80
N GLY A 51 44.54 -7.07 -8.77
CA GLY A 51 45.84 -6.60 -8.25
C GLY A 51 46.96 -6.59 -9.29
N ASP A 52 46.90 -7.48 -10.29
CA ASP A 52 47.81 -7.49 -11.45
C ASP A 52 47.74 -6.17 -12.25
N PHE A 53 46.53 -5.67 -12.50
CA PHE A 53 46.32 -4.44 -13.26
C PHE A 53 46.72 -3.23 -12.41
N THR A 54 46.17 -3.11 -11.20
CA THR A 54 46.41 -1.98 -10.29
C THR A 54 47.89 -1.74 -9.95
N ARG A 55 48.72 -2.79 -9.96
CA ARG A 55 50.17 -2.68 -9.71
C ARG A 55 50.96 -2.21 -10.94
N ASN A 56 50.54 -2.58 -12.15
CA ASN A 56 51.35 -2.40 -13.36
C ASN A 56 50.84 -1.28 -14.28
N SER A 57 49.55 -0.95 -14.26
CA SER A 57 48.98 0.12 -15.10
C SER A 57 49.56 1.50 -14.86
N LYS A 58 50.14 1.74 -13.66
CA LYS A 58 50.88 2.97 -13.33
C LYS A 58 52.24 3.08 -14.03
N ASN A 59 52.85 1.94 -14.37
CA ASN A 59 54.19 1.87 -14.97
C ASN A 59 54.12 1.67 -16.49
N ASP A 60 53.06 1.04 -16.97
CA ASP A 60 52.79 0.76 -18.38
C ASP A 60 51.30 1.01 -18.68
N PRO A 61 50.95 2.16 -19.31
CA PRO A 61 49.57 2.47 -19.70
C PRO A 61 48.95 1.46 -20.68
N GLY A 62 49.77 0.68 -21.39
CA GLY A 62 49.33 -0.37 -22.30
C GLY A 62 49.12 -1.74 -21.62
N PHE A 63 49.31 -1.85 -20.31
CA PHE A 63 49.33 -3.13 -19.61
C PHE A 63 47.98 -3.86 -19.60
N LYS A 64 47.86 -4.89 -20.44
CA LYS A 64 46.66 -5.75 -20.46
C LYS A 64 46.78 -6.91 -19.47
N CYS A 65 45.94 -6.90 -18.43
CA CYS A 65 45.85 -8.02 -17.49
C CYS A 65 45.10 -9.23 -18.11
N LYS A 66 45.24 -10.43 -17.52
CA LYS A 66 44.55 -11.63 -18.03
C LYS A 66 43.03 -11.50 -18.13
N HIS A 67 42.39 -10.71 -17.25
CA HIS A 67 40.95 -10.50 -17.30
C HIS A 67 40.55 -9.56 -18.46
N LEU A 68 41.32 -8.50 -18.69
CA LEU A 68 41.10 -7.61 -19.83
C LEU A 68 41.31 -8.35 -21.16
N LEU A 69 42.32 -9.23 -21.23
CA LEU A 69 42.55 -10.13 -22.36
C LEU A 69 41.40 -11.14 -22.55
N ALA A 70 40.82 -11.65 -21.45
CA ALA A 70 39.64 -12.52 -21.51
C ALA A 70 38.42 -11.77 -22.06
N VAL A 71 38.15 -10.53 -21.65
CA VAL A 71 37.08 -9.70 -22.23
C VAL A 71 37.33 -9.43 -23.72
N ILE A 72 38.55 -9.00 -24.10
CA ILE A 72 38.90 -8.77 -25.51
C ILE A 72 38.67 -10.03 -26.34
N SER A 73 39.12 -11.19 -25.86
CA SER A 73 38.91 -12.46 -26.55
C SER A 73 37.42 -12.81 -26.63
N ALA A 74 36.68 -12.73 -25.51
CA ALA A 74 35.29 -13.14 -25.43
C ALA A 74 34.35 -12.25 -26.27
N VAL A 75 34.58 -10.94 -26.29
CA VAL A 75 33.84 -10.00 -27.16
C VAL A 75 34.12 -10.28 -28.63
N GLN A 76 35.37 -10.63 -28.99
CA GLN A 76 35.73 -11.01 -30.36
C GLN A 76 35.17 -12.38 -30.79
N SER A 77 35.09 -13.36 -29.89
CA SER A 77 34.53 -14.69 -30.17
C SER A 77 33.01 -14.79 -29.95
N GLY A 78 32.36 -13.74 -29.46
CA GLY A 78 30.94 -13.76 -29.07
C GLY A 78 30.62 -14.67 -27.89
N SER A 79 31.63 -15.12 -27.13
CA SER A 79 31.49 -16.06 -26.01
C SER A 79 31.31 -15.30 -24.69
N VAL A 80 30.24 -14.50 -24.63
CA VAL A 80 29.87 -13.67 -23.48
C VAL A 80 28.48 -14.10 -23.00
N GLU A 81 28.34 -14.33 -21.69
CA GLU A 81 27.05 -14.66 -21.07
C GLU A 81 26.43 -13.41 -20.43
N ASN A 82 25.13 -13.17 -20.66
CA ASN A 82 24.42 -12.05 -20.04
C ASN A 82 24.10 -12.37 -18.57
N ALA A 83 24.48 -11.48 -17.66
CA ALA A 83 24.21 -11.62 -16.23
C ALA A 83 23.08 -10.70 -15.77
N ALA A 84 21.98 -11.30 -15.29
CA ALA A 84 20.91 -10.60 -14.61
C ALA A 84 21.18 -10.48 -13.10
N PHE A 85 20.74 -9.39 -12.48
CA PHE A 85 20.70 -9.30 -11.03
C PHE A 85 19.62 -10.25 -10.47
N ILE A 86 19.96 -10.98 -9.41
CA ILE A 86 18.96 -11.75 -8.65
C ILE A 86 18.07 -10.74 -7.92
N GLU A 87 16.85 -10.56 -8.42
CA GLU A 87 15.84 -9.77 -7.71
C GLU A 87 15.55 -10.41 -6.36
N LYS A 88 15.73 -9.62 -5.28
CA LYS A 88 15.26 -10.03 -3.95
C LYS A 88 13.74 -10.06 -3.99
N GLN A 89 13.16 -11.26 -3.92
CA GLN A 89 11.72 -11.46 -3.84
C GLN A 89 11.14 -10.60 -2.71
N LYS A 90 10.38 -9.57 -3.08
CA LYS A 90 9.65 -8.74 -2.12
C LYS A 90 8.55 -9.61 -1.50
N PRO A 91 8.40 -9.67 -0.17
CA PRO A 91 7.28 -10.35 0.46
C PRO A 91 5.96 -9.87 -0.14
N ARG A 92 5.10 -10.82 -0.50
CA ARG A 92 3.73 -10.57 -0.96
C ARG A 92 2.77 -11.33 -0.04
N LEU A 93 1.56 -10.83 0.09
CA LEU A 93 0.50 -11.53 0.78
C LEU A 93 0.11 -12.77 -0.03
N ASP A 94 0.06 -13.93 0.62
CA ASP A 94 -0.40 -15.17 0.00
C ASP A 94 -1.94 -15.15 -0.12
N GLU A 95 -2.45 -15.48 -1.32
CA GLU A 95 -3.87 -15.49 -1.64
C GLU A 95 -4.69 -16.40 -0.72
N ARG A 96 -4.07 -17.43 -0.12
CA ARG A 96 -4.72 -18.34 0.86
C ARG A 96 -5.15 -17.63 2.14
N PHE A 97 -4.61 -16.43 2.42
CA PHE A 97 -5.03 -15.57 3.53
C PHE A 97 -5.98 -14.45 3.12
N ILE A 98 -6.42 -14.42 1.86
CA ILE A 98 -7.45 -13.49 1.38
C ILE A 98 -8.78 -14.24 1.33
N THR A 99 -9.84 -13.62 1.86
CA THR A 99 -11.20 -14.16 1.83
C THR A 99 -12.16 -13.11 1.30
N THR A 100 -13.00 -13.52 0.34
CA THR A 100 -13.98 -12.62 -0.29
C THR A 100 -15.34 -12.81 0.37
N ILE A 101 -15.89 -11.75 0.96
CA ILE A 101 -17.21 -11.76 1.58
C ILE A 101 -18.07 -10.66 0.98
N GLN A 102 -19.21 -11.05 0.40
CA GLN A 102 -20.15 -10.16 -0.31
C GLN A 102 -19.46 -9.21 -1.32
N GLY A 103 -18.49 -9.73 -2.08
CA GLY A 103 -17.77 -8.98 -3.11
C GLY A 103 -16.71 -8.00 -2.60
N ARG A 104 -16.33 -8.07 -1.31
CA ARG A 104 -15.16 -7.38 -0.77
C ARG A 104 -14.12 -8.37 -0.27
N GLU A 105 -12.86 -8.07 -0.53
CA GLU A 105 -11.73 -8.85 -0.03
C GLU A 105 -11.37 -8.41 1.39
N PHE A 106 -11.07 -9.39 2.23
CA PHE A 106 -10.54 -9.21 3.58
C PHE A 106 -9.32 -10.12 3.75
N VAL A 107 -8.33 -9.64 4.51
CA VAL A 107 -7.16 -10.44 4.86
C VAL A 107 -7.37 -11.08 6.23
N LEU A 108 -6.93 -12.33 6.41
CA LEU A 108 -6.88 -12.99 7.70
C LEU A 108 -5.68 -12.45 8.52
N TYR A 109 -5.84 -12.30 9.83
CA TYR A 109 -4.76 -11.90 10.73
C TYR A 109 -3.49 -12.77 10.57
N ALA A 110 -3.68 -14.06 10.28
CA ALA A 110 -2.59 -14.99 9.99
C ALA A 110 -1.70 -14.54 8.81
N GLY A 111 -2.29 -14.02 7.72
CA GLY A 111 -1.54 -13.55 6.55
C GLY A 111 -0.79 -12.24 6.80
N LEU A 112 -1.36 -11.34 7.62
CA LEU A 112 -0.65 -10.15 8.08
C LEU A 112 0.56 -10.52 8.94
N LEU A 113 0.42 -11.50 9.83
CA LEU A 113 1.51 -11.97 10.68
C LEU A 113 2.59 -12.74 9.90
N ASP A 114 2.20 -13.56 8.93
CA ASP A 114 3.12 -14.30 8.06
C ASP A 114 3.95 -13.32 7.19
N MET A 115 3.29 -12.40 6.49
CA MET A 115 3.98 -11.35 5.73
C MET A 115 4.83 -10.44 6.62
N ALA A 116 4.43 -10.19 7.87
CA ALA A 116 5.26 -9.46 8.83
C ALA A 116 6.53 -10.24 9.23
N HIS A 117 6.46 -11.57 9.40
CA HIS A 117 7.65 -12.40 9.60
C HIS A 117 8.58 -12.35 8.37
N MET A 118 8.03 -12.45 7.15
CA MET A 118 8.79 -12.34 5.90
C MET A 118 9.44 -10.95 5.72
N LYS A 119 8.73 -9.86 6.05
CA LYS A 119 9.26 -8.49 6.02
C LYS A 119 10.30 -8.23 7.12
N GLY A 120 10.30 -9.05 8.18
CA GLY A 120 11.28 -8.99 9.25
C GLY A 120 10.81 -8.19 10.47
N ILE A 121 9.65 -8.53 11.01
CA ILE A 121 9.19 -8.05 12.31
C ILE A 121 10.15 -8.48 13.44
N ARG A 122 10.35 -7.61 14.42
CA ARG A 122 11.17 -7.83 15.62
C ARG A 122 10.32 -8.05 16.87
N ARG A 123 9.24 -7.27 17.04
CA ARG A 123 8.37 -7.31 18.22
C ARG A 123 6.95 -6.87 17.86
N ILE A 124 5.97 -7.45 18.56
CA ILE A 124 4.63 -6.88 18.75
C ILE A 124 4.45 -6.69 20.24
N SER A 125 4.01 -5.51 20.67
CA SER A 125 3.53 -5.25 22.03
C SER A 125 2.09 -4.74 21.97
N VAL A 126 1.32 -4.99 23.03
CA VAL A 126 -0.03 -4.46 23.20
C VAL A 126 -0.18 -4.00 24.65
N GLU A 127 -0.73 -2.81 24.82
CA GLU A 127 -1.00 -2.17 26.09
C GLU A 127 -2.51 -1.85 26.19
N ALA A 128 -3.12 -2.16 27.33
CA ALA A 128 -4.51 -1.81 27.61
C ALA A 128 -4.55 -0.39 28.19
N MET A 129 -5.05 0.54 27.38
CA MET A 129 -5.13 1.97 27.70
C MET A 129 -6.43 2.31 28.43
N GLN A 130 -7.50 1.55 28.15
CA GLN A 130 -8.77 1.61 28.87
C GLN A 130 -9.32 0.19 29.05
N TYR A 131 -9.70 -0.14 30.28
CA TYR A 131 -10.42 -1.38 30.62
C TYR A 131 -11.94 -1.15 30.55
N PRO A 132 -12.74 -2.16 30.15
CA PRO A 132 -14.19 -2.00 30.04
C PRO A 132 -14.84 -1.99 31.44
N THR A 133 -15.54 -0.90 31.76
CA THR A 133 -16.28 -0.70 33.03
C THR A 133 -17.72 -0.26 32.75
N LYS A 134 -18.60 -0.29 33.75
CA LYS A 134 -19.98 0.19 33.56
C LYS A 134 -20.04 1.69 33.26
N GLU A 135 -19.09 2.47 33.78
CA GLU A 135 -19.02 3.92 33.66
C GLU A 135 -18.64 4.38 32.25
N ASN A 136 -17.76 3.63 31.57
CA ASN A 136 -17.36 3.89 30.18
C ASN A 136 -18.18 3.10 29.14
N GLY A 137 -19.39 2.64 29.49
CA GLY A 137 -20.24 1.89 28.56
C GLY A 137 -19.69 0.52 28.15
N MET A 138 -18.79 -0.06 28.96
CA MET A 138 -18.01 -1.27 28.70
C MET A 138 -17.06 -1.14 27.51
N GLU A 139 -16.53 0.05 27.25
CA GLU A 139 -15.56 0.30 26.19
C GLU A 139 -14.12 -0.01 26.64
N ALA A 140 -13.40 -0.77 25.83
CA ALA A 140 -11.97 -1.05 26.00
C ALA A 140 -11.17 -0.41 24.87
N ILE A 141 -9.99 0.11 25.19
CA ILE A 141 -9.05 0.70 24.22
C ILE A 141 -7.68 0.06 24.44
N CYS A 142 -7.10 -0.47 23.37
CA CYS A 142 -5.74 -1.01 23.35
C CYS A 142 -4.87 -0.24 22.36
N LYS A 143 -3.61 -0.05 22.72
CA LYS A 143 -2.54 0.46 21.85
C LYS A 143 -1.66 -0.74 21.47
N ALA A 144 -1.36 -0.92 20.20
CA ALA A 144 -0.37 -1.88 19.74
C ALA A 144 0.82 -1.15 19.15
N SER A 145 2.03 -1.68 19.38
CA SER A 145 3.25 -1.27 18.70
C SER A 145 3.85 -2.47 17.99
N VAL A 146 4.21 -2.28 16.72
CA VAL A 146 4.90 -3.23 15.85
C VAL A 146 6.26 -2.64 15.51
N GLU A 147 7.32 -3.37 15.83
CA GLU A 147 8.69 -2.92 15.61
C GLU A 147 9.38 -3.82 14.58
N SER A 148 10.06 -3.22 13.60
CA SER A 148 10.82 -3.92 12.57
C SER A 148 12.24 -4.26 13.01
N LYS A 149 12.88 -5.23 12.35
CA LYS A 149 14.33 -5.52 12.54
C LYS A 149 15.24 -4.36 12.12
N LEU A 150 14.70 -3.35 11.42
CA LEU A 150 15.41 -2.15 10.98
C LEU A 150 15.20 -0.95 11.94
N GLY A 151 14.41 -1.12 13.01
CA GLY A 151 14.13 -0.07 14.00
C GLY A 151 12.96 0.85 13.67
N GLU A 152 12.20 0.57 12.61
CA GLU A 152 10.93 1.25 12.32
C GLU A 152 9.88 0.82 13.35
N GLU A 153 9.10 1.76 13.90
CA GLU A 153 7.99 1.49 14.81
C GLU A 153 6.67 1.97 14.20
N PHE A 154 5.64 1.11 14.26
CA PHE A 154 4.28 1.37 13.80
C PHE A 154 3.33 1.22 14.98
N VAL A 155 2.57 2.27 15.29
CA VAL A 155 1.76 2.36 16.51
C VAL A 155 0.31 2.63 16.14
N GLU A 156 -0.59 1.74 16.53
CA GLU A 156 -1.99 1.80 16.16
C GLU A 156 -2.93 1.46 17.32
N TRP A 157 -4.18 1.88 17.20
CA TRP A 157 -5.16 1.85 18.29
C TRP A 157 -6.35 0.97 17.92
N GLY A 158 -6.81 0.16 18.88
CA GLY A 158 -7.97 -0.71 18.74
C GLY A 158 -8.96 -0.45 19.87
N ASP A 159 -10.13 0.03 19.50
CA ASP A 159 -11.29 0.22 20.34
C ASP A 159 -12.19 -1.04 20.32
N ALA A 160 -12.96 -1.30 21.36
CA ALA A 160 -14.10 -2.21 21.30
C ALA A 160 -15.14 -1.87 22.38
N SER A 161 -16.43 -1.95 22.04
CA SER A 161 -17.54 -1.76 22.97
C SER A 161 -18.74 -2.64 22.57
N PRO A 162 -19.75 -2.87 23.43
CA PRO A 162 -20.93 -3.65 23.07
C PRO A 162 -21.72 -3.07 21.90
N GLY A 163 -21.51 -1.79 21.56
CA GLY A 163 -22.13 -1.13 20.42
C GLY A 163 -21.44 -1.39 19.07
N ASN A 164 -20.18 -1.85 19.07
CA ASN A 164 -19.38 -2.03 17.85
C ASN A 164 -18.77 -3.43 17.69
N VAL A 165 -19.21 -4.41 18.49
CA VAL A 165 -18.86 -5.83 18.35
C VAL A 165 -20.12 -6.69 18.20
N ASN A 166 -20.02 -7.84 17.54
CA ASN A 166 -21.14 -8.78 17.51
C ASN A 166 -21.46 -9.33 18.92
N LYS A 167 -22.69 -9.83 19.10
CA LYS A 167 -23.18 -10.33 20.40
C LYS A 167 -22.40 -11.52 20.96
N MET A 168 -21.74 -12.32 20.12
CA MET A 168 -20.91 -13.45 20.54
C MET A 168 -19.56 -12.99 21.12
N ILE A 169 -19.10 -11.79 20.75
CA ILE A 169 -17.81 -11.19 21.15
C ILE A 169 -17.98 -10.20 22.31
N ALA A 170 -19.23 -9.81 22.64
CA ALA A 170 -19.55 -8.85 23.71
C ALA A 170 -19.05 -9.25 25.12
N SER A 171 -18.75 -10.52 25.38
CA SER A 171 -18.12 -11.01 26.62
C SER A 171 -16.59 -10.88 26.61
N HIS A 172 -15.99 -10.49 25.49
CA HIS A 172 -14.55 -10.59 25.20
C HIS A 172 -13.97 -9.29 24.64
N ILE A 173 -14.56 -8.16 25.03
CA ILE A 173 -14.30 -6.81 24.53
C ILE A 173 -12.80 -6.45 24.52
N LEU A 174 -12.10 -6.64 25.64
CA LEU A 174 -10.66 -6.35 25.74
C LEU A 174 -9.81 -7.19 24.75
N ARG A 175 -10.21 -8.44 24.48
CA ARG A 175 -9.55 -9.29 23.47
C ARG A 175 -9.81 -8.79 22.04
N MET A 176 -10.99 -8.24 21.78
CA MET A 176 -11.33 -7.63 20.48
C MET A 176 -10.57 -6.31 20.27
N ALA A 177 -10.55 -5.41 21.26
CA ALA A 177 -9.75 -4.19 21.23
C ALA A 177 -8.26 -4.48 20.95
N ALA A 178 -7.67 -5.44 21.67
CA ALA A 178 -6.29 -5.88 21.46
C ALA A 178 -6.07 -6.52 20.07
N THR A 179 -7.06 -7.22 19.51
CA THR A 179 -6.96 -7.83 18.17
C THR A 179 -7.02 -6.77 17.08
N ARG A 180 -7.93 -5.80 17.20
CA ARG A 180 -8.01 -4.61 16.32
C ARG A 180 -6.72 -3.81 16.30
N ALA A 181 -6.17 -3.49 17.47
CA ALA A 181 -4.93 -2.73 17.58
C ALA A 181 -3.78 -3.42 16.84
N LYS A 182 -3.57 -4.73 17.07
CA LYS A 182 -2.55 -5.51 16.37
C LYS A 182 -2.80 -5.60 14.87
N ALA A 183 -4.04 -5.79 14.45
CA ALA A 183 -4.41 -5.93 13.03
C ALA A 183 -4.11 -4.63 12.25
N ARG A 184 -4.48 -3.47 12.82
CA ARG A 184 -4.16 -2.14 12.27
C ARG A 184 -2.65 -1.93 12.22
N ALA A 185 -1.94 -2.11 13.34
CA ALA A 185 -0.48 -1.94 13.41
C ALA A 185 0.28 -2.85 12.42
N LEU A 186 -0.16 -4.11 12.27
CA LEU A 186 0.43 -5.03 11.31
C LEU A 186 0.17 -4.61 9.86
N ARG A 187 -1.03 -4.11 9.52
CA ARG A 187 -1.30 -3.61 8.16
C ARG A 187 -0.41 -2.45 7.77
N ASP A 188 -0.22 -1.50 8.67
CA ASP A 188 0.65 -0.35 8.41
C ASP A 188 2.10 -0.82 8.26
N TYR A 189 2.54 -1.75 9.12
CA TYR A 189 3.85 -2.37 8.98
C TYR A 189 4.02 -3.14 7.65
N VAL A 190 3.05 -3.93 7.19
CA VAL A 190 3.17 -4.66 5.90
C VAL A 190 2.80 -3.80 4.69
N ASN A 191 2.24 -2.61 4.89
CA ASN A 191 1.73 -1.67 3.89
C ASN A 191 0.66 -2.30 2.97
N ILE A 192 -0.44 -2.78 3.55
CA ILE A 192 -1.59 -3.37 2.84
C ILE A 192 -2.88 -2.61 3.13
N GLY A 193 -3.60 -2.22 2.07
CA GLY A 193 -4.90 -1.53 2.17
C GLY A 193 -6.14 -2.43 2.35
N ILE A 194 -5.99 -3.75 2.25
CA ILE A 194 -7.07 -4.73 2.48
C ILE A 194 -7.34 -4.83 3.98
N THR A 195 -8.59 -4.65 4.40
CA THR A 195 -8.98 -4.71 5.81
C THR A 195 -8.84 -6.12 6.39
N CYS A 196 -8.33 -6.20 7.63
CA CYS A 196 -8.24 -7.45 8.38
C CYS A 196 -9.63 -7.89 8.88
N ILE A 197 -10.07 -9.12 8.61
CA ILE A 197 -11.42 -9.55 9.01
C ILE A 197 -11.60 -9.54 10.53
N GLU A 198 -10.57 -9.92 11.29
CA GLU A 198 -10.63 -10.00 12.76
C GLU A 198 -10.63 -8.63 13.45
N GLU A 199 -10.47 -7.52 12.73
CA GLU A 199 -10.67 -6.18 13.29
C GLU A 199 -12.14 -5.72 13.17
N ILE A 200 -12.92 -6.32 12.30
CA ILE A 200 -14.30 -5.92 12.04
C ILE A 200 -15.20 -6.56 13.10
N GLY A 201 -15.95 -5.73 13.84
CA GLY A 201 -16.85 -6.23 14.89
C GLY A 201 -18.16 -6.79 14.35
N ASN A 202 -18.68 -6.18 13.29
CA ASN A 202 -19.86 -6.62 12.58
C ASN A 202 -19.65 -6.38 11.08
N LEU A 203 -19.78 -7.45 10.29
CA LEU A 203 -19.44 -7.41 8.87
C LEU A 203 -20.40 -6.51 8.08
N ASP A 204 -21.66 -6.44 8.51
CA ASP A 204 -22.71 -5.58 7.92
C ASP A 204 -22.39 -4.06 7.98
N ASP A 205 -21.41 -3.64 8.81
CA ASP A 205 -21.03 -2.22 8.94
C ASP A 205 -20.03 -1.79 7.86
N VAL A 206 -19.26 -2.72 7.30
CA VAL A 206 -18.26 -2.48 6.25
C VAL A 206 -18.83 -2.81 4.87
N LEU A 207 -19.83 -3.69 4.81
CA LEU A 207 -20.46 -4.12 3.57
C LEU A 207 -21.49 -3.09 3.05
N PRO A 208 -21.66 -2.97 1.72
CA PRO A 208 -22.67 -2.08 1.17
C PRO A 208 -24.06 -2.60 1.57
N LYS A 209 -24.85 -1.76 2.23
CA LYS A 209 -26.24 -2.07 2.60
C LYS A 209 -27.11 -2.20 1.35
N THR A 210 -27.13 -3.38 0.75
CA THR A 210 -28.12 -3.75 -0.27
C THR A 210 -29.51 -3.55 0.32
N GLY A 211 -30.38 -2.85 -0.40
CA GLY A 211 -31.52 -2.09 0.14
C GLY A 211 -32.69 -2.88 0.73
N PHE A 212 -32.48 -4.12 1.20
CA PHE A 212 -33.50 -4.92 1.88
C PHE A 212 -33.64 -4.47 3.33
N GLN A 213 -34.39 -3.38 3.53
CA GLN A 213 -34.98 -3.06 4.83
C GLN A 213 -35.79 -4.26 5.32
N LYS A 214 -35.23 -5.06 6.23
CA LYS A 214 -36.01 -6.05 6.98
C LYS A 214 -37.15 -5.29 7.68
N PRO A 215 -38.42 -5.61 7.40
CA PRO A 215 -39.52 -4.82 7.93
C PRO A 215 -39.47 -4.82 9.45
N SER A 216 -39.45 -3.62 10.02
CA SER A 216 -39.52 -3.41 11.46
C SER A 216 -40.68 -4.22 12.03
N ARG A 217 -40.36 -5.22 12.86
CA ARG A 217 -41.35 -6.03 13.57
C ARG A 217 -42.01 -5.14 14.61
N LYS A 218 -43.03 -4.37 14.19
CA LYS A 218 -43.88 -3.56 15.07
C LYS A 218 -44.37 -4.48 16.19
N LYS A 219 -43.91 -4.22 17.42
CA LYS A 219 -44.37 -4.97 18.59
C LYS A 219 -45.88 -4.77 18.71
N ALA A 220 -46.62 -5.88 18.75
CA ALA A 220 -48.06 -5.83 19.03
C ALA A 220 -48.30 -5.25 20.43
N PRO A 221 -49.35 -4.43 20.63
CA PRO A 221 -49.64 -3.84 21.94
C PRO A 221 -50.12 -4.92 22.91
N VAL A 222 -49.45 -5.02 24.06
CA VAL A 222 -49.89 -5.89 25.16
C VAL A 222 -51.07 -5.24 25.87
N LYS A 223 -52.17 -5.98 26.04
CA LYS A 223 -53.38 -5.53 26.75
C LYS A 223 -53.05 -5.18 28.21
N ALA A 224 -53.57 -4.05 28.68
CA ALA A 224 -53.48 -3.61 30.08
C ALA A 224 -54.76 -3.93 30.85
N GLN A 225 -54.62 -4.29 32.14
CA GLN A 225 -55.66 -4.31 33.18
C GLN A 225 -55.01 -4.55 34.57
N PRO A 226 -55.64 -4.18 35.70
CA PRO A 226 -55.67 -2.80 36.18
C PRO A 226 -55.08 -2.61 37.61
N ALA A 227 -55.04 -1.35 38.06
CA ALA A 227 -54.31 -0.90 39.25
C ALA A 227 -54.99 -1.18 40.61
N LYS A 228 -54.18 -1.10 41.68
CA LYS A 228 -54.62 -0.61 43.01
C LYS A 228 -53.79 0.61 43.43
N LYS A 229 -54.45 1.56 44.08
CA LYS A 229 -53.90 2.82 44.61
C LYS A 229 -53.47 2.64 46.06
N GLU A 230 -52.50 3.42 46.54
CA GLU A 230 -52.73 4.39 47.62
C GLU A 230 -51.60 5.44 47.72
N ALA A 231 -51.97 6.62 48.21
CA ALA A 231 -51.22 7.89 48.39
C ALA A 231 -51.99 8.68 49.50
N PRO A 232 -51.72 9.95 49.90
CA PRO A 232 -50.71 10.97 49.48
C PRO A 232 -49.63 11.14 50.60
N ALA A 233 -48.85 12.23 50.79
CA ALA A 233 -48.77 13.59 50.25
C ALA A 233 -47.27 14.04 50.18
N ALA A 234 -46.83 15.31 50.06
CA ALA A 234 -47.44 16.64 50.12
C ALA A 234 -46.85 17.59 49.06
N GLN A 235 -47.58 18.65 48.73
CA GLN A 235 -47.21 19.68 47.74
C GLN A 235 -46.76 20.97 48.43
N ASN A 236 -45.95 21.80 47.75
CA ASN A 236 -46.17 23.25 47.80
C ASN A 236 -45.63 23.94 46.53
N ASN A 237 -46.25 25.07 46.14
CA ASN A 237 -46.08 25.73 44.84
C ASN A 237 -45.46 27.14 44.96
N ASN A 238 -44.49 27.47 44.09
CA ASN A 238 -44.35 28.65 43.18
C ASN A 238 -44.79 30.10 43.59
N PRO A 239 -44.43 31.17 42.83
CA PRO A 239 -43.12 31.67 42.33
C PRO A 239 -43.07 33.23 42.51
N PRO A 240 -42.78 34.13 41.52
CA PRO A 240 -41.64 34.31 40.57
C PRO A 240 -40.97 35.73 40.64
N VAL A 241 -39.81 35.95 39.98
CA VAL A 241 -39.45 37.25 39.34
C VAL A 241 -38.63 37.01 38.05
N SER A 242 -38.78 37.92 37.08
CA SER A 242 -38.14 38.02 35.75
C SER A 242 -36.67 38.53 35.82
N VAL A 243 -35.83 38.57 34.75
CA VAL A 243 -35.86 39.51 33.61
C VAL A 243 -34.76 39.15 32.57
N LYS A 244 -35.08 39.26 31.25
CA LYS A 244 -34.26 39.60 30.04
C LYS A 244 -32.75 39.24 29.98
N SER A 245 -32.27 38.41 29.04
CA SER A 245 -32.00 38.63 27.60
C SER A 245 -30.73 39.45 27.27
N ASP A 246 -29.81 38.87 26.49
CA ASP A 246 -29.43 39.47 25.20
C ASP A 246 -28.71 38.48 24.26
N ASP A 247 -28.87 38.70 22.96
CA ASP A 247 -28.22 37.97 21.87
C ASP A 247 -26.74 38.33 21.73
N GLN A 248 -25.92 37.38 21.27
CA GLN A 248 -24.94 37.73 20.24
C GLN A 248 -24.63 36.58 19.28
N LYS A 249 -24.75 36.88 17.99
CA LYS A 249 -24.84 35.96 16.85
C LYS A 249 -23.72 36.30 15.88
N THR A 250 -22.68 35.47 15.81
CA THR A 250 -21.57 35.65 14.86
C THR A 250 -21.81 34.81 13.61
N GLN A 251 -21.73 35.46 12.45
CA GLN A 251 -22.22 34.95 11.18
C GLN A 251 -21.19 34.06 10.49
N LYS A 252 -21.66 33.05 9.75
CA LYS A 252 -20.86 32.27 8.81
C LYS A 252 -21.27 32.66 7.41
N ALA A 253 -20.35 33.27 6.66
CA ALA A 253 -20.61 33.74 5.30
C ALA A 253 -20.80 32.58 4.31
N ALA A 254 -21.68 32.79 3.34
CA ALA A 254 -21.84 31.96 2.15
C ALA A 254 -21.45 32.80 0.92
N PRO A 255 -20.78 32.24 -0.11
CA PRO A 255 -20.63 32.89 -1.40
C PRO A 255 -21.87 32.64 -2.28
N GLU A 256 -22.26 33.69 -2.97
CA GLU A 256 -23.47 33.87 -3.79
C GLU A 256 -23.57 32.96 -5.03
N GLU A 257 -24.80 32.67 -5.45
CA GLU A 257 -25.12 32.20 -6.79
C GLU A 257 -25.09 33.37 -7.79
N ALA A 258 -24.56 33.15 -8.99
CA ALA A 258 -24.68 34.07 -10.13
C ALA A 258 -25.05 33.31 -11.41
N THR A 259 -26.01 33.85 -12.16
CA THR A 259 -26.69 33.15 -13.28
C THR A 259 -26.14 33.51 -14.66
N THR A 260 -25.66 32.49 -15.40
CA THR A 260 -25.75 32.24 -16.87
C THR A 260 -25.48 33.38 -17.89
N PRO A 261 -24.73 33.11 -18.97
CA PRO A 261 -25.35 32.54 -20.20
C PRO A 261 -24.74 31.21 -20.68
N GLN A 262 -25.37 30.62 -21.70
CA GLN A 262 -25.14 29.26 -22.21
C GLN A 262 -24.13 29.17 -23.39
N ASP A 263 -23.80 27.92 -23.76
CA ASP A 263 -23.24 27.47 -25.04
C ASP A 263 -21.76 27.73 -25.36
N ALA A 264 -20.89 27.25 -24.47
CA ALA A 264 -19.58 26.70 -24.84
C ALA A 264 -19.33 25.36 -24.11
N PRO A 265 -18.82 24.30 -24.77
CA PRO A 265 -18.54 23.03 -24.10
C PRO A 265 -17.40 23.22 -23.09
N VAL A 266 -17.73 23.14 -21.80
CA VAL A 266 -16.74 23.26 -20.72
C VAL A 266 -15.81 22.05 -20.73
N LEU A 267 -14.60 22.26 -21.23
CA LEU A 267 -13.49 21.30 -21.24
C LEU A 267 -13.26 20.70 -19.85
N MET A 268 -12.76 19.47 -19.79
CA MET A 268 -12.51 18.78 -18.52
C MET A 268 -11.57 19.58 -17.61
N SER A 269 -11.82 19.51 -16.30
CA SER A 269 -10.92 20.09 -15.30
C SER A 269 -9.62 19.28 -15.16
N ASP A 270 -8.53 19.95 -14.76
CA ASP A 270 -7.24 19.29 -14.47
C ASP A 270 -7.36 18.13 -13.47
N ALA A 271 -8.31 18.22 -12.53
CA ALA A 271 -8.60 17.15 -11.58
C ALA A 271 -9.16 15.89 -12.27
N GLN A 272 -10.04 16.07 -13.27
CA GLN A 272 -10.58 14.96 -14.07
C GLN A 272 -9.51 14.37 -14.99
N LYS A 273 -8.68 15.19 -15.65
CA LYS A 273 -7.55 14.72 -16.47
C LYS A 273 -6.59 13.85 -15.66
N ARG A 274 -6.23 14.29 -14.45
CA ARG A 274 -5.41 13.51 -13.50
C ARG A 274 -6.12 12.23 -13.04
N ALA A 275 -7.43 12.26 -12.81
CA ALA A 275 -8.19 11.06 -12.42
C ALA A 275 -8.18 9.98 -13.51
N ILE A 276 -8.41 10.37 -14.78
CA ILE A 276 -8.38 9.47 -15.94
C ILE A 276 -6.98 8.83 -16.08
N LEU A 277 -5.91 9.64 -16.08
CA LEU A 277 -4.54 9.14 -16.22
C LEU A 277 -4.13 8.20 -15.07
N ASN A 278 -4.55 8.48 -13.84
CA ASN A 278 -4.29 7.62 -12.68
C ASN A 278 -5.07 6.31 -12.74
N LEU A 279 -6.31 6.31 -13.25
CA LEU A 279 -7.10 5.08 -13.48
C LEU A 279 -6.49 4.23 -14.60
N SER A 280 -6.06 4.85 -15.72
CA SER A 280 -5.37 4.17 -16.83
C SER A 280 -4.11 3.44 -16.33
N ARG A 281 -3.26 4.14 -15.57
CA ARG A 281 -2.04 3.57 -14.96
C ARG A 281 -2.32 2.40 -14.02
N ARG A 282 -3.37 2.50 -13.18
CA ARG A 282 -3.77 1.41 -12.27
C ARG A 282 -4.29 0.17 -13.01
N ARG A 283 -4.83 0.33 -14.22
CA ARG A 283 -5.37 -0.75 -15.06
C ARG A 283 -4.38 -1.28 -16.11
N GLY A 284 -3.16 -0.74 -16.17
CA GLY A 284 -2.17 -1.13 -17.19
C GLY A 284 -2.52 -0.66 -18.61
N ILE A 285 -3.48 0.25 -18.78
CA ILE A 285 -3.87 0.79 -20.09
C ILE A 285 -2.85 1.86 -20.49
N SER A 286 -2.23 1.68 -21.66
CA SER A 286 -1.27 2.65 -22.23
C SER A 286 -1.95 3.98 -22.59
N VAL A 287 -1.19 5.07 -22.66
CA VAL A 287 -1.74 6.39 -23.02
C VAL A 287 -2.33 6.36 -24.44
N GLU A 288 -1.70 5.67 -25.36
CA GLU A 288 -2.18 5.47 -26.74
C GLU A 288 -3.52 4.70 -26.79
N SER A 289 -3.66 3.64 -26.00
CA SER A 289 -4.90 2.86 -25.91
C SER A 289 -6.03 3.63 -25.22
N LEU A 290 -5.68 4.48 -24.25
CA LEU A 290 -6.61 5.41 -23.61
C LEU A 290 -7.12 6.47 -24.59
N GLU A 291 -6.24 7.06 -25.41
CA GLU A 291 -6.59 8.02 -26.44
C GLU A 291 -7.49 7.40 -27.52
N GLN A 292 -7.18 6.18 -27.98
CA GLN A 292 -8.06 5.40 -28.86
C GLN A 292 -9.45 5.19 -28.24
N MET A 293 -9.53 4.75 -26.97
CA MET A 293 -10.80 4.50 -26.30
C MET A 293 -11.68 5.78 -26.18
N VAL A 294 -11.07 6.94 -25.98
CA VAL A 294 -11.78 8.23 -25.98
C VAL A 294 -12.20 8.63 -27.39
N GLN A 295 -11.33 8.45 -28.40
CA GLN A 295 -11.63 8.75 -29.80
C GLN A 295 -12.74 7.83 -30.35
N ASP A 296 -12.81 6.58 -29.93
CA ASP A 296 -13.85 5.62 -30.32
C ASP A 296 -15.20 5.93 -29.64
N THR A 297 -15.18 6.35 -28.37
CA THR A 297 -16.41 6.56 -27.56
C THR A 297 -17.00 7.97 -27.74
N TYR A 298 -16.16 8.99 -27.90
CA TYR A 298 -16.55 10.41 -27.90
C TYR A 298 -16.12 11.18 -29.16
N HIS A 299 -15.35 10.55 -30.06
CA HIS A 299 -14.86 11.14 -31.31
C HIS A 299 -14.04 12.43 -31.17
N VAL A 300 -13.48 12.67 -29.99
CA VAL A 300 -12.61 13.80 -29.66
C VAL A 300 -11.33 13.31 -28.99
N ASN A 301 -10.26 14.07 -29.12
CA ASN A 301 -9.01 13.82 -28.39
C ASN A 301 -9.21 13.92 -26.88
N LEU A 302 -8.40 13.19 -26.10
CA LEU A 302 -8.41 13.18 -24.63
C LEU A 302 -8.40 14.59 -24.00
N ASP A 303 -7.69 15.53 -24.62
CA ASP A 303 -7.56 16.91 -24.13
C ASP A 303 -8.79 17.80 -24.42
N ASN A 304 -9.66 17.38 -25.34
CA ASN A 304 -10.85 18.12 -25.77
C ASN A 304 -12.17 17.57 -25.18
N LEU A 305 -12.08 16.60 -24.26
CA LEU A 305 -13.25 15.99 -23.63
C LEU A 305 -13.98 16.99 -22.72
N THR A 306 -15.32 16.98 -22.74
CA THR A 306 -16.10 17.86 -21.85
C THR A 306 -16.05 17.39 -20.39
N THR A 307 -16.38 18.28 -19.45
CA THR A 307 -16.50 17.95 -18.02
C THR A 307 -17.55 16.83 -17.76
N ALA A 308 -18.61 16.75 -18.56
CA ALA A 308 -19.63 15.71 -18.46
C ALA A 308 -19.11 14.37 -18.99
N ASP A 309 -18.52 14.38 -20.19
CA ASP A 309 -17.97 13.19 -20.85
C ASP A 309 -16.79 12.60 -20.07
N ALA A 310 -15.90 13.45 -19.54
CA ALA A 310 -14.83 13.02 -18.64
C ALA A 310 -15.37 12.31 -17.39
N SER A 311 -16.49 12.78 -16.82
CA SER A 311 -17.13 12.14 -15.67
C SER A 311 -17.82 10.83 -16.03
N ALA A 312 -18.38 10.70 -17.24
CA ALA A 312 -18.93 9.46 -17.75
C ALA A 312 -17.81 8.43 -18.04
N PHE A 313 -16.72 8.87 -18.68
CA PHE A 313 -15.57 8.04 -19.00
C PHE A 313 -14.84 7.55 -17.75
N ILE A 314 -14.71 8.39 -16.71
CA ILE A 314 -14.21 7.95 -15.39
C ILE A 314 -15.08 6.83 -14.80
N ARG A 315 -16.41 6.86 -14.99
CA ARG A 315 -17.30 5.78 -14.52
C ARG A 315 -17.14 4.51 -15.36
N GLN A 316 -16.99 4.62 -16.68
CA GLN A 316 -16.67 3.48 -17.56
C GLN A 316 -15.33 2.83 -17.17
N LEU A 317 -14.29 3.64 -16.95
CA LEU A 317 -12.99 3.22 -16.40
C LEU A 317 -13.04 2.78 -14.93
N GLN A 318 -14.18 2.86 -14.24
CA GLN A 318 -14.41 2.25 -12.93
C GLN A 318 -15.19 0.94 -13.04
N GLN A 319 -16.16 0.87 -13.96
CA GLN A 319 -17.07 -0.27 -14.14
C GLN A 319 -16.52 -1.41 -14.99
N ALA A 320 -15.56 -1.17 -15.87
CA ALA A 320 -14.94 -2.21 -16.70
C ALA A 320 -13.93 -3.09 -15.92
N ALA A 321 -14.25 -3.45 -14.68
CA ALA A 321 -13.46 -4.33 -13.80
C ALA A 321 -14.02 -5.76 -13.83
#